data_AF-A0A8J8EZW0-F1
#
_entry.id   AF-A0A8J8EZW0-F1
#
_cell.length_a   1.000
_cell.length_b   1.000
_cell.length_c   1.000
_cell.angle_alpha   90.00
_cell.angle_beta   90.00
_cell.angle_gamma   90.00
#
_symmetry.space_group_name_H-M   'P 1'
#
loop_
_entity.id
_entity.type
_entity.pdbx_description
1 polymer ?
#
loop_
_entity_poly.entity_id
_entity_poly.type
_entity_poly.pdbx_seq_one_letter_code
_entity_poly.pdbx_strand_id
1 'polypeptide(L)'
;MLTEKASSSMILGNERRMLLVEFLQKQDGRAELRDIVEYIAEREGDTDRKHRKSVYVSLMQTHIPKLEREGILTFNRGVITLLKVPNGVNLYMEVVGKNDISWSAFYMGTSFLFLVAGFYLASFPLVISSLVYLTMSLFHHAKVRKLL
;
A
#
# COMPACT_ATOMS: atom_id res chain seq x y z
N MET A 1 15.21 -23.20 4.07
CA MET A 1 15.65 -21.97 3.36
C MET A 1 14.92 -21.74 2.03
N LEU A 2 14.69 -22.76 1.19
CA LEU A 2 13.98 -22.60 -0.10
C LEU A 2 12.47 -22.26 0.04
N THR A 3 11.79 -22.83 1.03
CA THR A 3 10.35 -22.59 1.29
C THR A 3 10.06 -21.16 1.76
N GLU A 4 10.99 -20.53 2.50
CA GLU A 4 10.82 -19.16 2.98
C GLU A 4 10.90 -18.12 1.86
N LYS A 5 11.85 -18.29 0.93
CA LYS A 5 12.05 -17.35 -0.18
C LYS A 5 10.88 -17.41 -1.17
N ALA A 6 10.33 -18.61 -1.40
CA ALA A 6 9.17 -18.83 -2.26
C ALA A 6 7.87 -18.25 -1.67
N SER A 7 7.66 -18.41 -0.35
CA SER A 7 6.50 -17.82 0.34
C SER A 7 6.53 -16.29 0.29
N SER A 8 7.69 -15.67 0.50
CA SER A 8 7.86 -14.21 0.40
C SER A 8 7.54 -13.67 -1.00
N SER A 9 8.16 -14.20 -2.06
CA SER A 9 7.94 -13.69 -3.42
C SER A 9 6.51 -13.93 -3.88
N MET A 10 5.91 -15.05 -3.46
CA MET A 10 4.54 -15.38 -3.78
C MET A 10 3.60 -14.27 -3.30
N ILE A 11 3.70 -13.85 -2.03
CA ILE A 11 2.77 -12.87 -1.45
C ILE A 11 3.00 -11.48 -2.03
N LEU A 12 4.26 -11.08 -2.16
CA LEU A 12 4.65 -9.79 -2.73
C LEU A 12 4.23 -9.64 -4.20
N GLY A 13 4.06 -10.74 -4.93
CA GLY A 13 3.62 -10.71 -6.33
C GLY A 13 2.17 -10.27 -6.54
N ASN A 14 1.39 -10.01 -5.49
CA ASN A 14 0.03 -9.50 -5.65
C ASN A 14 -0.44 -8.64 -4.46
N GLU A 15 -0.86 -7.41 -4.77
CA GLU A 15 -1.29 -6.40 -3.80
C GLU A 15 -2.45 -6.85 -2.91
N ARG A 16 -3.51 -7.47 -3.47
CA ARG A 16 -4.64 -7.98 -2.67
C ARG A 16 -4.23 -9.05 -1.67
N ARG A 17 -3.24 -9.88 -2.02
CA ARG A 17 -2.71 -10.90 -1.09
C ARG A 17 -1.92 -10.26 0.05
N MET A 18 -1.17 -9.21 -0.27
CA MET A 18 -0.46 -8.40 0.74
C MET A 18 -1.42 -7.71 1.69
N LEU A 19 -2.41 -6.99 1.15
CA LEU A 19 -3.42 -6.29 1.95
C LEU A 19 -4.21 -7.23 2.86
N LEU A 20 -4.52 -8.44 2.39
CA LEU A 20 -5.16 -9.47 3.21
C LEU A 20 -4.29 -9.87 4.40
N VAL A 21 -2.99 -10.14 4.19
CA VAL A 21 -2.09 -10.52 5.30
C VAL A 21 -1.87 -9.34 6.24
N GLU A 22 -1.70 -8.13 5.71
CA GLU A 22 -1.64 -6.91 6.51
C GLU A 22 -2.86 -6.76 7.42
N PHE A 23 -4.07 -6.92 6.87
CA PHE A 23 -5.29 -6.76 7.65
C PHE A 23 -5.36 -7.78 8.78
N LEU A 24 -5.02 -9.04 8.49
CA LEU A 24 -4.96 -10.07 9.52
C LEU A 24 -3.92 -9.74 10.59
N GLN A 25 -2.74 -9.23 10.24
CA GLN A 25 -1.74 -8.82 11.23
C GLN A 25 -2.24 -7.70 12.14
N LYS A 26 -3.06 -6.78 11.63
CA LYS A 26 -3.69 -5.71 12.42
C LYS A 26 -4.83 -6.20 13.33
N GLN A 27 -5.45 -7.33 12.99
CA GLN A 27 -6.59 -7.93 13.69
C GLN A 27 -6.20 -9.20 14.46
N ASP A 28 -5.00 -9.22 15.06
CA ASP A 28 -4.48 -10.34 15.86
C ASP A 28 -4.53 -11.70 15.15
N GLY A 29 -4.37 -11.68 13.82
CA GLY A 29 -4.31 -12.85 12.97
C GLY A 29 -5.67 -13.45 12.58
N ARG A 30 -6.81 -12.83 12.92
CA ARG A 30 -8.13 -13.43 12.63
C ARG A 30 -9.19 -12.40 12.27
N ALA A 31 -9.89 -12.60 11.15
CA ALA A 31 -10.96 -11.70 10.72
C ALA A 31 -12.00 -12.38 9.83
N GLU A 32 -13.17 -11.75 9.67
CA GLU A 32 -14.15 -12.15 8.65
C GLU A 32 -13.70 -11.73 7.24
N LEU A 33 -14.03 -12.55 6.25
CA LEU A 33 -13.75 -12.26 4.84
C LEU A 33 -14.45 -10.97 4.38
N ARG A 34 -15.63 -10.65 4.92
CA ARG A 34 -16.34 -9.42 4.60
C ARG A 34 -15.50 -8.20 4.96
N ASP A 35 -14.97 -8.17 6.18
CA ASP A 35 -14.20 -7.05 6.69
C ASP A 35 -12.89 -6.88 5.89
N ILE A 36 -12.26 -8.00 5.50
CA ILE A 36 -11.08 -7.98 4.61
C ILE A 36 -11.43 -7.41 3.22
N VAL A 37 -12.59 -7.78 2.66
CA VAL A 37 -13.04 -7.27 1.36
C VAL A 37 -13.32 -5.77 1.42
N GLU A 38 -13.95 -5.31 2.49
CA GLU A 38 -14.21 -3.89 2.73
C GLU A 38 -12.91 -3.12 2.84
N TYR A 39 -11.99 -3.59 3.68
CA TYR A 39 -10.66 -3.01 3.84
C TYR A 39 -9.88 -2.92 2.52
N ILE A 40 -9.88 -3.99 1.71
CA ILE A 40 -9.16 -3.98 0.43
C ILE A 40 -9.81 -3.02 -0.56
N ALA A 41 -11.14 -2.98 -0.63
CA ALA A 41 -11.86 -2.06 -1.51
C ALA A 41 -11.61 -0.59 -1.15
N GLU A 42 -11.57 -0.26 0.15
CA GLU A 42 -11.19 1.06 0.65
C GLU A 42 -9.74 1.42 0.27
N ARG A 43 -8.81 0.47 0.42
CA ARG A 43 -7.40 0.66 0.05
C ARG A 43 -7.18 0.84 -1.45
N GLU A 44 -7.99 0.17 -2.28
CA GLU A 44 -7.99 0.36 -3.73
C GLU A 44 -8.71 1.65 -4.17
N GLY A 45 -9.35 2.37 -3.23
CA GLY A 45 -10.04 3.65 -3.49
C GLY A 45 -11.38 3.51 -4.20
N ASP A 46 -11.97 2.30 -4.23
CA ASP A 46 -13.25 2.01 -4.88
C ASP A 46 -14.12 1.12 -3.98
N THR A 47 -15.07 1.75 -3.31
CA THR A 47 -16.00 1.06 -2.42
C THR A 47 -17.30 0.67 -3.12
N ASP A 48 -17.42 0.75 -4.44
CA ASP A 48 -18.65 0.35 -5.13
C ASP A 48 -18.97 -1.14 -4.94
N ARG A 49 -20.26 -1.48 -4.94
CA ARG A 49 -20.73 -2.86 -4.79
C ARG A 49 -20.13 -3.79 -5.86
N LYS A 50 -19.96 -3.32 -7.10
CA LYS A 50 -19.35 -4.12 -8.17
C LYS A 50 -17.87 -4.40 -7.88
N HIS A 51 -17.16 -3.39 -7.37
CA HIS A 51 -15.76 -3.52 -6.99
C HIS A 51 -15.58 -4.47 -5.81
N ARG A 52 -16.33 -4.29 -4.72
CA ARG A 52 -16.30 -5.22 -3.55
C ARG A 52 -16.58 -6.66 -3.96
N LYS A 53 -17.53 -6.88 -4.89
CA LYS A 53 -17.80 -8.23 -5.44
C LYS A 53 -16.59 -8.77 -6.22
N SER A 54 -15.92 -7.94 -7.01
CA SER A 54 -14.69 -8.31 -7.71
C SER A 54 -13.58 -8.72 -6.74
N VAL A 55 -13.35 -7.94 -5.68
CA VAL A 55 -12.39 -8.24 -4.61
C VAL A 55 -12.72 -9.58 -3.95
N TYR A 56 -13.97 -9.76 -3.50
CA TYR A 56 -14.45 -11.01 -2.90
C TYR A 56 -14.17 -12.22 -3.80
N VAL A 57 -14.54 -12.14 -5.08
CA VAL A 57 -14.33 -13.22 -6.06
C VAL A 57 -12.85 -13.52 -6.23
N SER A 58 -12.01 -12.47 -6.37
CA SER A 58 -10.56 -12.61 -6.49
C SER A 58 -9.95 -13.31 -5.28
N LEU A 59 -10.35 -12.93 -4.06
CA LEU A 59 -9.89 -13.54 -2.81
C LEU A 59 -10.25 -15.00 -2.75
N MET A 60 -11.52 -15.33 -2.99
CA MET A 60 -12.04 -16.69 -2.91
C MET A 60 -11.45 -17.62 -3.97
N GLN A 61 -11.27 -17.14 -5.21
CA GLN A 61 -10.83 -17.99 -6.31
C GLN A 61 -9.30 -18.14 -6.39
N THR A 62 -8.56 -17.09 -6.03
CA THR A 62 -7.12 -17.03 -6.32
C THR A 62 -6.27 -16.88 -5.06
N HIS A 63 -6.58 -15.92 -4.19
CA HIS A 63 -5.65 -15.54 -3.13
C HIS A 63 -5.72 -16.48 -1.93
N ILE A 64 -6.92 -16.74 -1.39
CA ILE A 64 -7.13 -17.63 -0.24
C ILE A 64 -6.66 -19.06 -0.56
N PRO A 65 -7.10 -19.71 -1.66
CA PRO A 65 -6.69 -21.09 -1.94
C PRO A 65 -5.17 -21.22 -2.09
N LYS A 66 -4.50 -20.19 -2.61
CA LYS A 66 -3.05 -20.19 -2.77
C LYS A 66 -2.34 -20.05 -1.43
N LEU A 67 -2.80 -19.14 -0.56
CA LEU A 67 -2.23 -18.98 0.78
C LEU A 67 -2.49 -20.20 1.69
N GLU A 68 -3.64 -20.86 1.55
CA GLU A 68 -3.94 -22.11 2.27
C GLU A 68 -3.01 -23.25 1.83
N ARG A 69 -2.77 -23.42 0.53
CA ARG A 69 -1.83 -24.44 0.02
C ARG A 69 -0.41 -24.28 0.55
N GLU A 70 0.02 -23.05 0.78
CA GLU A 70 1.34 -22.75 1.35
C GLU A 70 1.35 -22.75 2.89
N GLY A 71 0.22 -23.07 3.54
CA GLY A 71 0.11 -23.12 4.99
C GLY A 71 0.26 -21.75 5.68
N ILE A 72 -0.03 -20.66 4.98
CA ILE A 72 0.12 -19.30 5.52
C ILE A 72 -1.12 -18.92 6.35
N LEU A 73 -2.30 -19.33 5.91
CA LEU A 73 -3.57 -19.10 6.60
C LEU A 73 -4.50 -20.30 6.42
N THR A 74 -5.63 -20.27 7.12
CA THR A 74 -6.77 -21.16 6.90
C THR A 74 -8.05 -20.34 6.76
N PHE A 75 -8.98 -20.84 5.95
CA PHE A 75 -10.30 -20.28 5.76
C PHE A 75 -11.39 -21.28 6.17
N ASN A 76 -12.23 -20.89 7.13
CA ASN A 76 -13.33 -21.72 7.61
C ASN A 76 -14.57 -20.87 7.86
N ARG A 77 -15.68 -21.20 7.19
CA ARG A 77 -17.01 -20.57 7.39
C ARG A 77 -16.97 -19.03 7.36
N GLY A 78 -16.25 -18.45 6.41
CA GLY A 78 -16.16 -16.99 6.26
C GLY A 78 -15.11 -16.33 7.14
N VAL A 79 -14.43 -17.07 8.02
CA VAL A 79 -13.37 -16.56 8.88
C VAL A 79 -12.01 -16.98 8.35
N ILE A 80 -11.09 -16.03 8.26
CA ILE A 80 -9.70 -16.25 7.87
C ILE A 80 -8.84 -16.17 9.12
N THR A 81 -7.97 -17.16 9.33
CA THR A 81 -7.01 -17.19 10.44
C THR A 81 -5.59 -17.36 9.91
N LEU A 82 -4.69 -16.47 10.30
CA LEU A 82 -3.28 -16.50 9.96
C LEU A 82 -2.58 -17.58 10.77
N LEU A 83 -1.90 -18.51 10.11
CA LEU A 83 -1.18 -19.62 10.74
C LEU A 83 0.31 -19.29 10.95
N LYS A 84 0.88 -18.55 9.98
CA LYS A 84 2.27 -18.11 10.03
C LYS A 84 2.40 -16.75 9.39
N VAL A 85 3.10 -15.83 10.05
CA VAL A 85 3.52 -14.57 9.43
C VAL A 85 4.66 -14.87 8.45
N PRO A 86 4.50 -14.59 7.15
CA PRO A 86 5.58 -14.72 6.18
C PRO A 86 6.61 -13.61 6.41
N ASN A 87 7.88 -13.98 6.58
CA ASN A 87 8.98 -13.02 6.86
C ASN A 87 9.11 -11.89 5.82
N GLY A 88 8.71 -12.14 4.56
CA GLY A 88 8.70 -11.15 3.50
C GLY A 88 7.65 -10.05 3.63
N VAL A 89 6.55 -10.34 4.31
CA VAL A 89 5.46 -9.37 4.51
C VAL A 89 5.89 -8.30 5.50
N ASN A 90 6.51 -8.67 6.63
CA ASN A 90 7.03 -7.70 7.59
C ASN A 90 8.05 -6.74 6.97
N LEU A 91 8.98 -7.24 6.15
CA LEU A 91 9.98 -6.40 5.49
C LEU A 91 9.34 -5.45 4.46
N TYR A 92 8.42 -5.93 3.61
CA TYR A 92 7.74 -5.06 2.66
C TYR A 92 6.79 -4.08 3.33
N MET A 93 6.06 -4.50 4.36
CA MET A 93 5.19 -3.63 5.14
C MET A 93 5.99 -2.53 5.85
N GLU A 94 7.17 -2.86 6.36
CA GLU A 94 8.11 -1.89 6.90
C GLU A 94 8.66 -0.96 5.81
N VAL A 95 8.96 -1.47 4.62
CA VAL A 95 9.46 -0.68 3.49
C VAL A 95 8.38 0.23 2.90
N VAL A 96 7.17 -0.25 2.62
CA VAL A 96 6.07 0.58 2.11
C VAL A 96 5.60 1.58 3.17
N GLY A 97 5.51 1.16 4.43
CA GLY A 97 5.21 2.09 5.53
C GLY A 97 6.27 3.17 5.77
N LYS A 98 7.53 2.95 5.36
CA LYS A 98 8.64 3.91 5.54
C LYS A 98 9.08 4.63 4.27
N ASN A 99 8.79 4.12 3.08
CA ASN A 99 9.20 4.70 1.79
C ASN A 99 8.12 5.51 1.09
N ASP A 100 6.95 5.70 1.70
CA ASP A 100 6.03 6.76 1.27
C ASP A 100 6.58 8.11 1.74
N ILE A 101 7.76 8.52 1.24
CA ILE A 101 8.10 9.95 1.25
C ILE A 101 6.95 10.59 0.48
N SER A 102 6.06 11.29 1.20
CA SER A 102 4.93 11.91 0.54
C SER A 102 5.47 12.70 -0.63
N TRP A 103 4.91 12.50 -1.82
CA TRP A 103 5.34 13.26 -3.01
C TRP A 103 5.34 14.76 -2.70
N SER A 104 4.45 15.23 -1.82
CA SER A 104 4.47 16.58 -1.26
C SER A 104 5.77 16.95 -0.53
N ALA A 105 6.32 16.10 0.34
CA ALA A 105 7.58 16.34 1.04
C ALA A 105 8.78 16.35 0.08
N PHE A 106 8.80 15.45 -0.90
CA PHE A 106 9.81 15.42 -1.95
C PHE A 106 9.80 16.71 -2.79
N TYR A 107 8.62 17.13 -3.24
CA TYR A 107 8.45 18.38 -3.99
C TYR A 107 8.73 19.63 -3.15
N MET A 108 8.43 19.61 -1.85
CA MET A 108 8.74 20.71 -0.93
C MET A 108 10.25 20.87 -0.72
N GLY A 109 10.98 19.77 -0.49
CA GLY A 109 12.43 19.79 -0.38
C GLY A 109 13.10 20.27 -1.68
N THR A 110 12.63 19.76 -2.82
CA THR A 110 13.13 20.14 -4.15
C THR A 110 12.87 21.62 -4.47
N SER A 111 11.67 22.12 -4.12
CA SER A 111 11.32 23.54 -4.25
C SER A 111 12.24 24.43 -3.42
N PHE A 112 12.51 24.05 -2.17
CA PHE A 112 13.42 24.78 -1.29
C PHE A 112 14.85 24.84 -1.85
N LEU A 113 15.37 23.71 -2.37
CA LEU A 113 16.68 23.66 -3.01
C LEU A 113 16.79 24.59 -4.22
N PHE A 114 15.79 24.58 -5.11
CA PHE A 114 15.78 25.47 -6.27
C PHE A 114 15.63 26.94 -5.89
N LEU A 115 14.88 27.25 -4.82
CA LEU A 115 14.74 28.61 -4.33
C LEU A 115 16.07 29.14 -3.80
N VAL A 116 16.74 28.38 -2.92
CA VAL A 116 18.06 28.77 -2.36
C VAL A 116 19.11 28.91 -3.45
N ALA A 117 19.18 27.95 -4.38
CA ALA A 117 20.10 28.01 -5.51
C ALA A 117 19.79 29.20 -6.44
N GLY A 118 18.50 29.49 -6.69
CA GLY A 118 18.07 30.61 -7.50
C GLY A 118 18.47 31.96 -6.91
N PHE A 119 18.29 32.15 -5.60
CA PHE A 119 18.76 33.36 -4.92
C PHE A 119 20.29 33.47 -4.90
N TYR A 120 21.00 32.38 -4.61
CA TYR A 120 22.47 32.37 -4.56
C TYR A 120 23.10 32.66 -5.93
N LEU A 121 22.53 32.13 -7.01
CA LEU A 121 23.04 32.28 -8.38
C LEU A 121 22.39 33.46 -9.14
N ALA A 122 21.51 34.24 -8.50
CA ALA A 122 20.70 35.29 -9.13
C ALA A 122 19.97 34.83 -10.42
N SER A 123 19.48 33.59 -10.42
CA SER A 123 18.92 32.92 -11.60
C SER A 123 17.39 32.84 -11.54
N PHE A 124 16.73 33.69 -12.34
CA PHE A 124 15.27 33.70 -12.48
C PHE A 124 14.66 32.34 -12.88
N PRO A 125 15.24 31.52 -13.78
CA PRO A 125 14.71 30.20 -14.13
C PRO A 125 14.61 29.22 -12.95
N LEU A 126 15.54 29.28 -11.99
CA LEU A 126 15.51 28.41 -10.81
C LEU A 126 14.40 28.82 -9.84
N VAL A 127 14.15 30.12 -9.68
CA VAL A 127 13.03 30.64 -8.89
C VAL A 127 11.69 30.20 -9.49
N ILE A 128 11.53 30.28 -10.82
CA ILE A 128 10.31 29.81 -11.49
C ILE A 128 10.12 28.30 -11.30
N SER A 129 11.20 27.52 -11.43
CA SER A 129 11.15 26.07 -11.22
C SER A 129 10.71 25.71 -9.79
N SER A 130 11.17 26.46 -8.78
CA SER A 130 10.75 26.26 -7.37
C SER A 130 9.24 26.44 -7.18
N LEU A 131 8.62 27.42 -7.85
CA LEU A 131 7.19 27.68 -7.79
C LEU A 131 6.36 26.57 -8.45
N VAL A 132 6.86 26.01 -9.56
CA VAL A 132 6.22 24.86 -10.23
C VAL A 132 6.20 23.65 -9.30
N TYR A 133 7.31 23.31 -8.65
CA TYR A 133 7.35 22.20 -7.69
C TYR A 133 6.50 22.47 -6.44
N LEU A 134 6.42 23.71 -5.97
CA LEU A 134 5.56 24.09 -4.85
C LEU A 134 4.07 23.85 -5.17
N THR A 135 3.62 24.25 -6.36
CA THR A 135 2.23 24.06 -6.78
C THR A 135 1.88 22.58 -6.94
N MET A 136 2.80 21.75 -7.46
CA MET A 136 2.62 20.30 -7.51
C MET A 136 2.53 19.66 -6.12
N SER A 137 3.34 20.11 -5.16
CA SER A 137 3.25 19.68 -3.77
C SER A 137 1.88 19.95 -3.16
N LEU A 138 1.37 21.18 -3.33
CA LEU A 138 0.06 21.60 -2.83
C LEU A 138 -1.09 20.83 -3.48
N PHE A 139 -1.02 20.58 -4.79
CA PHE A 139 -2.04 19.82 -5.52
C PHE A 139 -2.12 18.36 -5.05
N HIS A 140 -0.97 17.69 -4.90
CA HIS A 140 -0.91 16.33 -4.37
C HIS A 140 -1.44 16.26 -2.94
N HIS A 141 -1.04 17.21 -2.09
CA HIS A 141 -1.48 17.26 -0.71
C HIS A 141 -3.00 17.49 -0.59
N ALA A 142 -3.58 18.35 -1.43
CA ALA A 142 -5.01 18.60 -1.47
C ALA A 142 -5.83 17.40 -1.97
N LYS A 143 -5.30 16.66 -2.96
CA LYS A 143 -5.97 15.46 -3.52
C LYS A 143 -5.97 14.29 -2.53
N VAL A 144 -4.85 14.06 -1.84
CA VAL A 144 -4.72 13.00 -0.83
C VAL A 144 -5.63 13.27 0.37
N ARG A 145 -5.74 14.52 0.83
CA ARG A 145 -6.60 14.90 1.96
C ARG A 145 -8.11 14.83 1.65
N LYS A 146 -8.50 14.70 0.37
CA LYS A 146 -9.90 14.60 -0.07
C LYS A 146 -10.41 13.16 -0.17
N LEU A 147 -9.50 12.19 -0.06
CA LEU A 147 -9.76 10.75 -0.18
C LEU A 147 -9.71 10.03 1.18
N LEU A 148 -9.43 10.78 2.26
CA LEU A 148 -9.55 10.38 3.67
C LEU A 148 -10.78 11.09 4.26
#